data_AF-A0A9W5S042-F1
#
_entry.id   AF-A0A9W5S042-F1
#
_cell.length_a   1.000
_cell.length_b   1.000
_cell.length_c   1.000
_cell.angle_alpha   90.00
_cell.angle_beta   90.00
_cell.angle_gamma   90.00
#
_symmetry.space_group_name_H-M   'P 1'
#
loop_
_entity.id
_entity.type
_entity.pdbx_description
1 polymer ?
#
loop_
_entity_poly.entity_id
_entity_poly.type
_entity_poly.pdbx_seq_one_letter_code
_entity_poly.pdbx_strand_id
1 'polypeptide(L)'
;MDTIVVKRASLKEVDYVNDLFDQYRISGRRCTTTLPGRDDLEEMLEGQGYIVLVAVKPYRGVLHYLGYAQLSPVVSGDGEKDWGLGELFVLPEAQQNGVEKALLTAVMNYTKRKDALELLSEAASHSDTIKELYESMEYAGNA
;
A
#
# COMPACT_ATOMS: atom_id res chain seq x y z
N MET A 1 -1.56 -1.00 -23.55
CA MET A 1 -1.80 -1.94 -22.44
C MET A 1 -1.84 -1.09 -21.19
N ASP A 2 -3.02 -0.93 -20.62
CA ASP A 2 -3.25 -0.04 -19.46
C ASP A 2 -3.05 -0.85 -18.17
N THR A 3 -1.81 -1.29 -17.93
CA THR A 3 -1.45 -2.12 -16.78
C THR A 3 -1.26 -1.24 -15.54
N ILE A 4 -1.69 -1.75 -14.37
CA ILE A 4 -1.44 -1.09 -13.09
C ILE A 4 0.06 -1.20 -12.77
N VAL A 5 0.67 -0.07 -12.45
CA VAL A 5 2.06 0.04 -12.01
C VAL A 5 2.06 0.58 -10.59
N VAL A 6 2.81 -0.07 -9.70
CA VAL A 6 3.04 0.46 -8.35
C VAL A 6 4.39 1.12 -8.30
N LYS A 7 4.44 2.33 -7.74
CA LYS A 7 5.69 3.08 -7.55
C LYS A 7 5.72 3.71 -6.16
N ARG A 8 6.92 3.96 -5.65
CA ARG A 8 7.10 4.79 -4.46
C ARG A 8 6.75 6.24 -4.79
N ALA A 9 5.89 6.86 -3.98
CA ALA A 9 5.57 8.27 -4.09
C ALA A 9 6.75 9.13 -3.64
N SER A 10 6.96 10.22 -4.35
CA SER A 10 7.88 11.30 -3.99
C SER A 10 7.07 12.60 -3.84
N LEU A 11 7.75 13.71 -3.54
CA LEU A 11 7.12 15.04 -3.57
C LEU A 11 6.37 15.34 -4.88
N LYS A 12 6.77 14.74 -6.01
CA LYS A 12 6.06 14.90 -7.29
C LYS A 12 4.64 14.35 -7.26
N GLU A 13 4.36 13.46 -6.31
CA GLU A 13 3.07 12.81 -6.12
C GLU A 13 2.31 13.34 -4.91
N VAL A 14 2.81 14.35 -4.19
CA VAL A 14 2.24 14.79 -2.90
C VAL A 14 0.76 15.16 -3.02
N ASP A 15 0.38 15.92 -4.05
CA ASP A 15 -1.00 16.35 -4.24
C ASP A 15 -1.92 15.14 -4.54
N TYR A 16 -1.44 14.16 -5.32
CA TYR A 16 -2.20 12.94 -5.59
C TYR A 16 -2.34 12.03 -4.36
N VAL A 17 -1.30 11.95 -3.53
CA VAL A 17 -1.35 11.22 -2.27
C VAL A 17 -2.33 11.89 -1.31
N ASN A 18 -2.29 13.23 -1.21
CA ASN A 18 -3.24 14.00 -0.41
C ASN A 18 -4.69 13.74 -0.85
N ASP A 19 -4.97 13.77 -2.16
CA ASP A 19 -6.30 13.47 -2.70
C ASP A 19 -6.77 12.06 -2.34
N LEU A 20 -5.89 11.05 -2.42
CA LEU A 20 -6.25 9.68 -2.04
C LEU A 20 -6.50 9.54 -0.53
N PHE A 21 -5.74 10.25 0.30
CA PHE A 21 -5.97 10.31 1.75
C PHE A 21 -7.31 10.98 2.06
N ASP A 22 -7.66 12.04 1.33
CA ASP A 22 -8.97 12.69 1.44
C ASP A 22 -10.12 11.76 1.03
N GLN A 23 -9.94 10.98 -0.04
CA GLN A 23 -10.93 9.99 -0.46
C GLN A 23 -11.07 8.87 0.58
N TYR A 24 -9.98 8.46 1.22
CA TYR A 24 -10.03 7.53 2.34
C TYR A 24 -10.80 8.13 3.53
N ARG A 25 -10.60 9.41 3.89
CA ARG A 25 -11.37 10.13 4.94
C ARG A 25 -12.87 10.06 4.69
N ILE A 26 -13.30 10.31 3.45
CA ILE A 26 -14.71 10.37 3.06
C ILE A 26 -15.33 8.97 2.98
N SER A 27 -14.53 7.92 2.74
CA SER A 27 -15.01 6.53 2.62
C SER A 27 -15.63 5.97 3.90
N GLY A 28 -15.53 6.66 5.03
CA GLY A 28 -16.14 6.25 6.30
C GLY A 28 -15.44 5.09 7.00
N ARG A 29 -14.27 4.66 6.49
CA ARG A 29 -13.37 3.77 7.23
C ARG A 29 -12.89 4.51 8.48
N ARG A 30 -12.94 3.84 9.63
CA ARG A 30 -12.67 4.46 10.92
C ARG A 30 -11.18 4.85 11.00
N CYS A 31 -10.88 6.10 10.69
CA CYS A 31 -9.56 6.69 10.94
C CYS A 31 -9.35 6.77 12.45
N THR A 32 -8.46 5.94 12.99
CA THR A 32 -8.09 5.96 14.41
C THR A 32 -7.06 7.05 14.73
N THR A 33 -6.61 7.79 13.72
CA THR A 33 -5.51 8.75 13.81
C THR A 33 -5.84 10.01 13.01
N THR A 34 -5.42 11.18 13.50
CA THR A 34 -5.45 12.43 12.73
C THR A 34 -4.56 12.26 11.50
N LEU A 35 -5.18 12.25 10.31
CA LEU A 35 -4.41 12.09 9.07
C LEU A 35 -3.60 13.37 8.78
N PRO A 36 -2.36 13.24 8.28
CA PRO A 36 -1.47 14.36 8.01
C PRO A 36 -2.12 15.38 7.06
N GLY A 37 -1.90 16.67 7.30
CA GLY A 37 -2.16 17.72 6.31
C GLY A 37 -1.16 17.66 5.15
N ARG A 38 -1.31 18.52 4.15
CA ARG A 38 -0.39 18.58 3.00
C ARG A 38 1.06 18.77 3.43
N ASP A 39 1.31 19.68 4.37
CA ASP A 39 2.66 19.98 4.85
C ASP A 39 3.27 18.79 5.61
N ASP A 40 2.46 18.07 6.40
CA ASP A 40 2.88 16.83 7.07
C ASP A 40 3.16 15.70 6.05
N LEU A 41 2.42 15.65 4.93
CA LEU A 41 2.65 14.70 3.84
C LEU A 41 3.96 14.99 3.10
N GLU A 42 4.33 16.26 2.91
CA GLU A 42 5.63 16.64 2.35
C GLU A 42 6.76 16.13 3.24
N GLU A 43 6.71 16.40 4.55
CA GLU A 43 7.70 15.90 5.50
C GLU A 43 7.74 14.36 5.54
N MET A 44 6.57 13.71 5.46
CA MET A 44 6.47 12.26 5.39
C MET A 44 7.13 11.67 4.14
N LEU A 45 6.97 12.31 2.97
CA LEU A 45 7.51 11.85 1.69
C LEU A 45 9.00 12.19 1.52
N GLU A 46 9.48 13.27 2.12
CA GLU A 46 10.90 13.65 2.16
C GLU A 46 11.70 12.87 3.21
N GLY A 47 11.05 12.53 4.32
CA GLY A 47 11.65 11.87 5.45
C GLY A 47 11.95 10.38 5.22
N GLN A 48 12.57 9.77 6.23
CA GLN A 48 12.80 8.32 6.31
C GLN A 48 11.79 7.60 7.22
N GLY A 49 10.76 8.32 7.66
CA GLY A 49 9.79 7.85 8.64
C GLY A 49 8.68 6.98 8.05
N TYR A 50 8.40 7.11 6.75
CA TYR A 50 7.33 6.35 6.08
C TYR A 50 7.70 6.07 4.62
N ILE A 51 7.09 5.03 4.05
CA ILE A 51 7.10 4.77 2.61
C ILE A 51 5.66 4.79 2.14
N VAL A 52 5.36 5.62 1.16
CA VAL A 52 4.07 5.58 0.47
C VAL A 52 4.27 4.98 -0.91
N LEU A 53 3.53 3.91 -1.20
CA LEU A 53 3.41 3.32 -2.52
C LEU A 53 2.09 3.76 -3.12
N VAL A 54 2.10 4.14 -4.40
CA VAL A 54 0.90 4.51 -5.16
C VAL A 54 0.72 3.57 -6.34
N ALA A 55 -0.50 3.12 -6.54
CA ALA A 55 -0.89 2.37 -7.73
C ALA A 55 -1.38 3.35 -8.80
N VAL A 56 -0.74 3.31 -9.95
CA VAL A 56 -1.07 4.17 -11.09
C VAL A 56 -1.45 3.34 -12.31
N LYS A 57 -2.42 3.82 -13.06
CA LYS A 57 -2.80 3.27 -14.37
C LYS A 57 -2.68 4.37 -15.42
N PRO A 58 -1.79 4.23 -16.41
CA PRO A 58 -1.74 5.15 -17.52
C PRO A 58 -2.97 4.96 -18.40
N TYR A 59 -3.64 6.06 -18.73
CA TYR A 59 -4.74 6.08 -19.71
C TYR A 59 -4.65 7.36 -20.53
N ARG A 60 -4.60 7.22 -21.86
CA ARG A 60 -4.50 8.34 -22.82
C ARG A 60 -3.40 9.38 -22.46
N GLY A 61 -2.26 8.92 -21.94
CA GLY A 61 -1.13 9.78 -21.58
C GLY A 61 -1.24 10.45 -20.20
N VAL A 62 -2.29 10.16 -19.43
CA VAL A 62 -2.50 10.66 -18.07
C VAL A 62 -2.32 9.50 -17.08
N LEU A 63 -1.67 9.76 -15.95
CA LEU A 63 -1.58 8.80 -14.85
C LEU A 63 -2.79 8.94 -13.95
N HIS A 64 -3.57 7.86 -13.81
CA HIS A 64 -4.65 7.77 -12.84
C HIS A 64 -4.14 7.08 -11.58
N TYR A 65 -4.23 7.76 -10.44
CA TYR A 65 -3.84 7.23 -9.14
C TYR A 65 -5.06 6.52 -8.54
N LEU A 66 -4.92 5.22 -8.28
CA LEU A 66 -6.03 4.33 -7.96
C LEU A 66 -6.07 3.90 -6.50
N GLY A 67 -5.02 4.18 -5.74
CA GLY A 67 -4.87 3.76 -4.35
C GLY A 67 -3.44 3.94 -3.85
N TYR A 68 -3.27 3.77 -2.55
CA TYR A 68 -1.98 3.81 -1.88
C TYR A 68 -1.83 2.70 -0.83
N ALA A 69 -0.58 2.41 -0.51
CA ALA A 69 -0.18 1.69 0.68
C ALA A 69 0.86 2.51 1.44
N GLN A 70 0.63 2.76 2.72
CA GLN A 70 1.58 3.43 3.61
C GLN A 70 2.26 2.37 4.47
N LEU A 71 3.58 2.39 4.48
CA LEU A 71 4.41 1.55 5.33
C LEU A 71 5.08 2.41 6.41
N SER A 72 5.11 1.89 7.63
CA SER A 72 5.79 2.48 8.78
C SER A 72 6.91 1.57 9.27
N PRO A 73 8.01 2.12 9.81
CA PRO A 73 9.04 1.36 10.48
C PRO A 73 8.45 0.52 11.60
N VAL A 74 8.79 -0.76 11.61
CA VAL A 74 8.49 -1.67 12.71
C VAL A 74 9.78 -2.33 13.15
N VAL A 75 9.78 -2.84 14.38
CA VAL A 75 10.87 -3.68 14.86
C VAL A 75 10.43 -5.12 14.61
N SER A 76 11.14 -5.83 13.73
CA SER A 76 10.86 -7.24 13.48
C SER A 76 11.19 -8.08 14.72
N GLY A 77 10.67 -9.31 14.79
CA GLY A 77 10.85 -10.18 15.96
C GLY A 77 12.31 -10.54 16.33
N ASP A 78 13.27 -10.27 15.43
CA ASP A 78 14.71 -10.41 15.62
C ASP A 78 15.42 -9.11 16.07
N GLY A 79 14.67 -8.02 16.26
CA GLY A 79 15.18 -6.73 16.73
C GLY A 79 15.73 -5.82 15.64
N GLU A 80 15.67 -6.21 14.35
CA GLU A 80 16.09 -5.34 13.24
C GLU A 80 14.96 -4.40 12.80
N LYS A 81 15.35 -3.32 12.10
CA LYS A 81 14.38 -2.41 11.47
C LYS A 81 13.77 -3.09 10.25
N ASP A 82 12.45 -3.12 10.19
CA ASP A 82 11.68 -3.57 9.04
C ASP A 82 10.57 -2.56 8.71
N TRP A 83 9.76 -2.86 7.70
CA TRP A 83 8.59 -2.08 7.32
C TRP A 83 7.34 -2.92 7.54
N GLY A 84 6.33 -2.31 8.16
CA GLY A 84 4.99 -2.89 8.31
C GLY A 84 3.98 -2.07 7.52
N LEU A 85 2.92 -2.73 7.03
CA LEU A 85 1.78 -2.03 6.42
C LEU A 85 1.00 -1.30 7.51
N GLY A 86 1.02 0.03 7.45
CA GLY A 86 0.21 0.86 8.33
C GLY A 86 -1.20 1.06 7.78
N GLU A 87 -1.30 1.38 6.49
CA GLU A 87 -2.60 1.67 5.87
C GLU A 87 -2.61 1.26 4.40
N LEU A 88 -3.76 0.77 3.93
CA LEU A 88 -4.02 0.39 2.54
C LEU A 88 -5.37 0.94 2.11
N PHE A 89 -5.38 1.69 1.02
CA PHE A 89 -6.61 2.22 0.45
C PHE A 89 -6.61 2.10 -1.07
N VAL A 90 -7.74 1.68 -1.60
CA VAL A 90 -8.02 1.59 -3.03
C VAL A 90 -9.34 2.31 -3.29
N LEU A 91 -9.36 3.16 -4.32
CA LEU A 91 -10.57 3.85 -4.74
C LEU A 91 -11.69 2.83 -4.99
N PRO A 92 -12.94 3.08 -4.55
CA PRO A 92 -14.05 2.16 -4.74
C PRO A 92 -14.22 1.68 -6.18
N GLU A 93 -14.04 2.57 -7.15
CA GLU A 93 -14.13 2.28 -8.59
C GLU A 93 -13.00 1.37 -9.10
N ALA A 94 -11.93 1.23 -8.31
CA ALA A 94 -10.72 0.49 -8.66
C ALA A 94 -10.54 -0.84 -7.90
N GLN A 95 -11.41 -1.15 -6.92
CA GLN A 95 -11.27 -2.31 -6.01
C GLN A 95 -11.20 -3.67 -6.73
N GLN A 96 -12.02 -3.89 -7.77
CA GLN A 96 -12.04 -5.17 -8.50
C GLN A 96 -11.04 -5.27 -9.65
N ASN A 97 -10.11 -4.31 -9.78
CA ASN A 97 -9.17 -4.27 -10.90
C ASN A 97 -7.77 -4.82 -10.55
N GLY A 98 -7.61 -5.52 -9.41
CA GLY A 98 -6.32 -6.05 -8.97
C GLY A 98 -5.36 -4.99 -8.40
N VAL A 99 -5.84 -3.77 -8.15
CA VAL A 99 -5.04 -2.68 -7.55
C VAL A 99 -4.55 -3.06 -6.15
N GLU A 100 -5.44 -3.63 -5.34
CA GLU A 100 -5.12 -4.09 -3.99
C GLU A 100 -4.00 -5.15 -4.01
N LYS A 101 -4.14 -6.16 -4.86
CA LYS A 101 -3.12 -7.20 -5.08
C LYS A 101 -1.79 -6.60 -5.50
N ALA A 102 -1.80 -5.62 -6.42
CA ALA A 102 -0.58 -4.97 -6.88
C ALA A 102 0.11 -4.19 -5.76
N LEU A 103 -0.65 -3.44 -4.95
CA LEU A 103 -0.12 -2.70 -3.79
C LEU A 103 0.46 -3.64 -2.75
N LEU A 104 -0.28 -4.68 -2.36
CA LEU A 104 0.21 -5.67 -1.39
C LEU A 104 1.44 -6.41 -1.90
N THR A 105 1.47 -6.80 -3.18
CA THR A 105 2.66 -7.38 -3.82
C THR A 105 3.87 -6.44 -3.70
N ALA A 106 3.67 -5.15 -3.92
CA ALA A 106 4.74 -4.18 -3.80
C ALA A 106 5.18 -3.97 -2.34
N VAL A 107 4.24 -3.91 -1.39
CA VAL A 107 4.52 -3.81 0.06
C VAL A 107 5.45 -4.93 0.52
N MET A 108 5.18 -6.17 0.08
CA MET A 108 5.98 -7.33 0.47
C MET A 108 7.44 -7.29 0.01
N ASN A 109 7.77 -6.49 -1.01
CA ASN A 109 9.17 -6.28 -1.39
C ASN A 109 9.93 -5.37 -0.41
N TYR A 110 9.22 -4.71 0.51
CA TYR A 110 9.79 -3.87 1.56
C TYR A 110 9.80 -4.53 2.93
N THR A 111 9.03 -5.61 3.13
CA THR A 111 8.91 -6.29 4.43
C THR A 111 9.69 -7.60 4.44
N LYS A 112 10.14 -8.06 5.60
CA LYS A 112 10.69 -9.42 5.73
C LYS A 112 9.62 -10.44 5.39
N ARG A 113 10.07 -11.61 4.94
CA ARG A 113 9.19 -12.69 4.49
C ARG A 113 8.17 -13.13 5.53
N LYS A 114 8.58 -13.25 6.80
CA LYS A 114 7.69 -13.70 7.88
C LYS A 114 6.55 -12.69 8.09
N ASP A 115 6.90 -11.42 8.15
CA ASP A 115 5.95 -10.33 8.38
C ASP A 115 5.05 -10.12 7.15
N ALA A 116 5.59 -10.37 5.94
CA ALA A 116 4.79 -10.42 4.70
C ALA A 116 3.71 -11.51 4.75
N LEU A 117 4.03 -12.71 5.25
CA LEU A 117 3.06 -13.80 5.37
C LEU A 117 1.98 -13.51 6.41
N GLU A 118 2.35 -12.93 7.57
CA GLU A 118 1.37 -12.52 8.59
C GLU A 118 0.40 -11.46 8.04
N LEU A 119 0.91 -10.44 7.36
CA LEU A 119 0.13 -9.39 6.70
C LEU A 119 -0.82 -9.94 5.64
N LEU A 120 -0.32 -10.82 4.75
CA LEU A 120 -1.16 -11.44 3.73
C LEU A 120 -2.23 -12.36 4.34
N SER A 121 -1.92 -13.07 5.41
CA SER A 121 -2.87 -13.96 6.09
C SER A 121 -4.08 -13.19 6.62
N GLU A 122 -3.84 -12.03 7.24
CA GLU A 122 -4.92 -11.15 7.72
C GLU A 122 -5.79 -10.66 6.54
N ALA A 123 -5.17 -10.17 5.47
CA ALA A 123 -5.88 -9.66 4.30
C ALA A 123 -6.60 -10.77 3.50
N ALA A 124 -6.05 -11.99 3.45
CA ALA A 124 -6.63 -13.14 2.74
C ALA A 124 -7.99 -13.57 3.31
N SER A 125 -8.26 -13.28 4.59
CA SER A 125 -9.56 -13.57 5.22
C SER A 125 -10.74 -12.80 4.61
N HIS A 126 -10.45 -11.74 3.84
CA HIS A 126 -11.44 -10.84 3.26
C HIS A 126 -11.37 -10.72 1.73
N SER A 127 -10.43 -11.40 1.07
CA SER A 127 -10.24 -11.31 -0.38
C SER A 127 -9.68 -12.60 -0.97
N ASP A 128 -10.48 -13.28 -1.80
CA ASP A 128 -10.05 -14.48 -2.55
C ASP A 128 -8.81 -14.19 -3.42
N THR A 129 -8.72 -12.96 -3.93
CA THR A 129 -7.57 -12.50 -4.73
C THR A 129 -6.28 -12.45 -3.92
N ILE A 130 -6.37 -12.10 -2.63
CA ILE A 130 -5.23 -12.06 -1.70
C ILE A 130 -4.93 -13.45 -1.14
N LYS A 131 -5.95 -14.29 -0.97
CA LYS A 131 -5.79 -15.70 -0.62
C LYS A 131 -4.90 -16.45 -1.60
N GLU A 132 -5.12 -16.30 -2.91
CA GLU A 132 -4.24 -16.88 -3.93
C GLU A 132 -2.79 -16.40 -3.81
N LEU A 133 -2.59 -15.11 -3.50
CA LEU A 133 -1.27 -14.53 -3.30
C LEU A 133 -0.58 -15.13 -2.07
N TYR A 134 -1.31 -15.24 -0.96
CA TYR A 134 -0.86 -15.88 0.28
C TYR A 134 -0.43 -17.34 0.06
N GLU A 135 -1.31 -18.16 -0.54
CA GLU A 135 -1.04 -19.57 -0.80
C GLU A 135 0.21 -19.76 -1.69
N SER A 136 0.40 -18.88 -2.70
CA SER A 136 1.58 -18.93 -3.57
C SER A 136 2.90 -18.65 -2.82
N MET A 137 2.87 -17.75 -1.85
CA MET A 137 4.04 -17.38 -1.06
C MET A 137 4.37 -18.38 0.05
N GLU A 138 3.32 -18.93 0.68
CA GLU A 138 3.46 -20.00 1.66
C GLU A 138 4.09 -21.24 1.01
N TYR A 139 3.61 -21.62 -0.19
CA TYR A 139 4.19 -22.72 -0.96
C TYR A 139 5.67 -22.49 -1.29
N ALA A 140 6.03 -21.29 -1.75
CA ALA A 140 7.42 -20.94 -2.02
C ALA A 140 8.30 -20.92 -0.75
N GLY A 141 7.71 -20.94 0.45
CA GLY A 141 8.44 -20.94 1.74
C GLY A 141 8.74 -22.29 2.31
N ASN A 142 8.00 -23.30 1.85
CA ASN A 142 8.19 -24.68 2.23
C ASN A 142 8.95 -25.49 1.17
N ALA A 143 9.42 -24.84 0.10
CA ALA A 143 10.23 -25.42 -0.98
C ALA A 143 11.70 -25.01 -0.87
#